data_AF-A0A563EN83-F1
#
_entry.id   AF-A0A563EN83-F1
#
_cell.length_a   1.000
_cell.length_b   1.000
_cell.length_c   1.000
_cell.angle_alpha   90.00
_cell.angle_beta   90.00
_cell.angle_gamma   90.00
#
_symmetry.space_group_name_H-M   'P 1'
#
loop_
_entity.id
_entity.type
_entity.pdbx_description
1 polymer ?
#
loop_
_entity_poly.entity_id
_entity_poly.type
_entity_poly.pdbx_seq_one_letter_code
_entity_poly.pdbx_strand_id
1 'polypeptide(L)'
;MAAVNVLLDTCVVIRLEKFDLGDLADAQPFLSAVTIAELGFGLDTDDPIERFARAERYYAALDRFEVLPFDVKAAKVYGQMAALVRRMGRSPRPRRMDLQIAATAAANGMPVLTSNVKDFVGIERLVEVVPVYPA
;
A
#
# COMPACT_ATOMS: atom_id res chain seq x y z
N MET A 1 13.61 -9.47 -19.22
CA MET A 1 12.28 -8.85 -19.10
C MET A 1 12.44 -7.61 -18.25
N ALA A 2 11.76 -6.51 -18.55
CA ALA A 2 11.85 -5.32 -17.68
C ALA A 2 11.25 -5.67 -16.30
N ALA A 3 11.87 -5.21 -15.22
CA ALA A 3 11.34 -5.36 -13.87
C ALA A 3 9.93 -4.76 -13.83
N VAL A 4 8.98 -5.50 -13.24
CA VAL A 4 7.60 -5.01 -13.04
C VAL A 4 7.63 -4.00 -11.88
N ASN A 5 6.99 -2.85 -12.05
CA ASN A 5 6.83 -1.89 -10.96
C ASN A 5 5.66 -2.33 -10.07
N VAL A 6 5.86 -2.33 -8.76
CA VAL A 6 4.85 -2.75 -7.78
C VAL A 6 4.67 -1.69 -6.70
N LEU A 7 3.43 -1.48 -6.24
CA LEU A 7 3.16 -0.65 -5.07
C LEU A 7 3.06 -1.55 -3.83
N LEU A 8 3.88 -1.30 -2.82
CA LEU A 8 3.80 -2.04 -1.55
C LEU A 8 2.73 -1.42 -0.65
N ASP A 9 1.80 -2.25 -0.17
CA ASP A 9 0.90 -1.88 0.92
C ASP A 9 1.67 -1.72 2.24
N THR A 10 1.19 -0.88 3.15
CA THR A 10 1.83 -0.57 4.43
C THR A 10 2.06 -1.84 5.26
N CYS A 11 1.13 -2.79 5.22
CA CYS A 11 1.28 -4.06 5.92
C CYS A 11 2.46 -4.92 5.43
N VAL A 12 2.83 -4.77 4.15
CA VAL A 12 4.00 -5.41 3.54
C VAL A 12 5.27 -4.69 3.97
N VAL A 13 5.29 -3.35 3.90
CA VAL A 13 6.44 -2.54 4.34
C VAL A 13 6.81 -2.81 5.80
N ILE A 14 5.83 -2.99 6.68
CA ILE A 14 6.07 -3.25 8.11
C ILE A 14 6.82 -4.57 8.33
N ARG A 15 6.62 -5.56 7.47
CA ARG A 15 7.10 -6.94 7.63
C ARG A 15 7.75 -7.49 6.36
N LEU A 16 8.43 -6.63 5.58
CA LEU A 16 8.88 -6.97 4.23
C LEU A 16 9.76 -8.22 4.22
N GLU A 17 10.67 -8.31 5.18
CA GLU A 17 11.58 -9.44 5.42
C GLU A 17 10.89 -10.79 5.72
N LYS A 18 9.58 -10.78 6.01
CA LYS A 18 8.82 -11.99 6.34
C LYS A 18 8.11 -12.59 5.13
N PHE A 19 8.03 -11.89 4.01
CA PHE A 19 7.27 -12.33 2.84
C PHE A 19 8.18 -12.99 1.82
N ASP A 20 7.74 -14.14 1.28
CA ASP A 20 8.30 -14.67 0.04
C ASP A 20 7.67 -13.93 -1.13
N LEU A 21 8.50 -13.22 -1.90
CA LEU A 21 8.06 -12.46 -3.07
C LEU A 21 8.04 -13.31 -4.35
N GLY A 22 8.60 -14.52 -4.34
CA GLY A 22 8.60 -15.43 -5.49
C GLY A 22 9.05 -14.74 -6.78
N ASP A 23 8.23 -14.83 -7.82
CA ASP A 23 8.47 -14.21 -9.14
C ASP A 23 8.54 -12.67 -9.12
N LEU A 24 8.11 -12.03 -8.02
CA LEU A 24 8.19 -10.58 -7.80
C LEU A 24 9.44 -10.16 -7.03
N ALA A 25 10.37 -11.07 -6.74
CA ALA A 25 11.63 -10.72 -6.06
C ALA A 25 12.45 -9.67 -6.82
N ASP A 26 12.37 -9.68 -8.16
CA ASP A 26 13.04 -8.71 -9.04
C ASP A 26 12.15 -7.50 -9.40
N ALA A 27 10.95 -7.39 -8.81
CA ALA A 27 10.05 -6.26 -9.04
C ALA A 27 10.64 -4.98 -8.43
N GLN A 28 10.43 -3.83 -9.09
CA GLN A 28 10.82 -2.53 -8.57
C GLN A 28 9.74 -2.02 -7.60
N PRO A 29 10.04 -1.88 -6.29
CA PRO A 29 9.04 -1.45 -5.32
C PRO A 29 8.90 0.08 -5.27
N PHE A 30 7.65 0.52 -5.10
CA PHE A 30 7.24 1.90 -4.86
C PHE A 30 6.34 1.97 -3.61
N LEU A 31 6.31 3.13 -2.97
CA LEU A 31 5.40 3.41 -1.85
C LEU A 31 4.41 4.51 -2.21
N SER A 32 3.24 4.52 -1.58
CA SER A 32 2.36 5.69 -1.59
C SER A 32 2.75 6.67 -0.48
N ALA A 33 2.58 7.97 -0.71
CA ALA A 33 2.64 8.97 0.36
C ALA A 33 1.68 8.66 1.52
N VAL A 34 0.59 7.95 1.24
CA VAL A 34 -0.37 7.46 2.25
C VAL A 34 0.28 6.42 3.16
N THR A 35 1.09 5.51 2.62
CA THR A 35 1.88 4.54 3.40
C THR A 35 2.88 5.25 4.31
N ILE A 36 3.55 6.29 3.81
CA ILE A 36 4.44 7.13 4.65
C ILE A 36 3.65 7.79 5.78
N ALA A 37 2.44 8.29 5.50
CA ALA A 37 1.58 8.86 6.53
C ALA A 37 1.17 7.83 7.60
N GLU A 38 0.88 6.58 7.22
CA GLU A 38 0.56 5.50 8.16
C GLU A 38 1.76 5.10 9.03
N LEU A 39 2.95 4.98 8.42
CA LEU A 39 4.20 4.74 9.17
C LEU A 39 4.48 5.89 10.15
N GLY A 40 4.29 7.13 9.71
CA GLY A 40 4.47 8.34 10.53
C GLY A 40 3.49 8.39 11.70
N PHE A 41 2.21 8.08 11.46
CA PHE A 41 1.21 7.94 12.51
C PHE A 41 1.61 6.86 13.53
N GLY A 42 2.15 5.74 13.05
CA GLY A 42 2.67 4.67 13.89
C GLY A 42 3.84 5.08 14.78
N LEU A 43 4.53 6.20 14.56
CA LEU A 43 5.64 6.61 15.44
C LEU A 43 5.18 6.95 16.86
N ASP A 44 3.89 7.23 17.04
CA ASP A 44 3.32 7.50 18.36
C ASP A 44 3.03 6.19 19.10
N THR A 45 3.91 5.83 20.03
CA THR A 45 3.79 4.69 20.94
C THR A 45 4.54 4.94 22.25
N ASP A 46 4.02 4.46 23.37
CA ASP A 46 4.61 4.67 24.70
C ASP A 46 5.87 3.83 24.93
N ASP A 47 6.05 2.74 24.18
CA ASP A 47 7.23 1.88 24.27
C ASP A 47 8.42 2.51 23.51
N PRO A 48 9.52 2.90 24.19
CA PRO A 48 10.68 3.50 23.53
C PRO A 48 11.39 2.57 22.55
N ILE A 49 11.40 1.26 22.81
CA ILE A 49 12.04 0.26 21.93
C ILE A 49 11.23 0.14 20.65
N GLU A 50 9.91 0.05 20.78
CA GLU A 50 9.02 0.01 19.63
C GLU A 50 9.09 1.31 18.83
N ARG A 51 9.10 2.47 19.50
CA ARG A 51 9.25 3.78 18.87
C ARG A 51 10.51 3.87 18.04
N PHE A 52 11.64 3.40 18.56
CA PHE A 52 12.92 3.35 17.83
C PHE A 52 12.80 2.49 16.58
N ALA A 53 12.31 1.25 16.70
CA ALA A 53 12.14 0.35 15.56
C ALA A 53 11.17 0.89 14.49
N ARG A 54 10.09 1.57 14.90
CA ARG A 54 9.15 2.22 13.98
C ARG A 54 9.80 3.43 13.28
N ALA A 55 10.61 4.22 13.99
CA ALA A 55 11.35 5.34 13.42
C ALA A 55 12.39 4.88 12.39
N GLU A 56 13.17 3.84 12.69
CA GLU A 56 14.12 3.28 11.73
C GLU A 56 13.43 2.83 10.44
N ARG A 57 12.29 2.14 10.56
CA ARG A 57 11.49 1.73 9.41
C ARG A 57 10.97 2.93 8.61
N TYR A 58 10.46 3.95 9.28
CA TYR A 58 9.94 5.16 8.64
C TYR A 58 11.01 5.87 7.80
N TYR A 59 12.21 6.08 8.37
CA TYR A 59 13.29 6.73 7.65
C TYR A 59 13.88 5.84 6.56
N ALA A 60 14.01 4.53 6.79
CA ALA A 60 14.42 3.59 5.75
C ALA A 60 13.43 3.56 4.58
N ALA A 61 12.12 3.70 4.85
CA ALA A 61 11.11 3.79 3.80
C ALA A 61 11.27 5.04 2.93
N LEU A 62 11.61 6.18 3.53
CA LEU A 62 11.87 7.43 2.81
C LEU A 62 13.17 7.43 2.01
N ASP A 63 14.19 6.74 2.51
CA ASP A 63 15.52 6.69 1.90
C ASP A 63 15.59 5.67 0.74
N ARG A 64 14.93 4.53 0.90
CA ARG A 64 15.10 3.38 -0.01
C ARG A 64 14.08 3.27 -1.14
N PHE A 65 12.94 3.93 -1.02
CA PHE A 65 11.84 3.76 -1.98
C PHE A 65 11.46 5.09 -2.61
N GLU A 66 11.07 5.03 -3.88
CA GLU A 66 10.37 6.14 -4.51
C GLU A 66 8.94 6.22 -3.95
N VAL A 67 8.56 7.42 -3.49
CA VAL A 67 7.26 7.69 -2.88
C VAL A 67 6.37 8.43 -3.87
N LEU A 68 5.29 7.79 -4.29
CA LEU A 68 4.31 8.35 -5.21
C LEU A 68 3.27 9.20 -4.47
N PRO A 69 2.96 10.41 -4.95
CA PRO A 69 1.95 11.26 -4.34
C PRO A 69 0.54 10.73 -4.58
N PHE A 70 -0.37 11.01 -3.64
CA PHE A 70 -1.81 10.92 -3.90
C PHE A 70 -2.26 12.18 -4.66
N ASP A 71 -2.10 12.15 -5.98
CA ASP A 71 -2.36 13.27 -6.87
C ASP A 71 -3.81 13.32 -7.40
N VAL A 72 -4.09 14.24 -8.32
CA VAL A 72 -5.43 14.39 -8.93
C VAL A 72 -5.85 13.14 -9.73
N LYS A 73 -4.91 12.41 -10.34
CA LYS A 73 -5.22 11.20 -11.09
C LYS A 73 -5.63 10.09 -10.12
N ALA A 74 -4.87 9.89 -9.06
CA ALA A 74 -5.22 8.97 -7.98
C ALA A 74 -6.55 9.35 -7.32
N ALA A 75 -6.79 10.63 -7.05
CA ALA A 75 -8.05 11.10 -6.46
C ALA A 75 -9.30 10.78 -7.31
N LYS A 76 -9.19 10.86 -8.64
CA LYS A 76 -10.28 10.46 -9.56
C LYS A 76 -10.56 8.96 -9.47
N VAL A 77 -9.52 8.12 -9.45
CA VAL A 77 -9.65 6.67 -9.32
C VAL A 77 -10.24 6.30 -7.96
N TYR A 78 -9.79 6.95 -6.89
CA TYR A 78 -10.34 6.79 -5.55
C TYR A 78 -11.86 7.02 -5.52
N GLY A 79 -12.35 8.07 -6.16
CA GLY A 79 -13.79 8.35 -6.25
C GLY A 79 -14.58 7.20 -6.88
N GLN A 80 -14.03 6.57 -7.92
CA GLN A 80 -14.63 5.40 -8.57
C GLN A 80 -14.61 4.18 -7.65
N MET A 81 -13.48 3.90 -6.99
CA MET A 81 -13.34 2.82 -6.03
C MET A 81 -14.31 2.97 -4.85
N ALA A 82 -14.41 4.16 -4.26
CA ALA A 82 -15.35 4.46 -3.19
C ALA A 82 -16.81 4.26 -3.64
N ALA A 83 -17.14 4.63 -4.88
CA ALA A 83 -18.47 4.37 -5.45
C ALA A 83 -18.75 2.87 -5.62
N LEU A 84 -17.78 2.08 -6.08
CA LEU A 84 -17.89 0.61 -6.17
C LEU A 84 -18.12 -0.01 -4.79
N VAL A 85 -17.31 0.37 -3.80
CA VAL A 85 -17.47 -0.08 -2.40
C VAL A 85 -18.88 0.19 -1.88
N ARG A 86 -19.41 1.40 -2.12
CA ARG A 86 -20.78 1.77 -1.74
C ARG A 86 -21.85 0.94 -2.44
N ARG A 87 -21.69 0.65 -3.74
CA ARG A 87 -22.66 -0.16 -4.51
C ARG A 87 -22.77 -1.59 -4.00
N MET A 88 -21.73 -2.11 -3.35
CA MET A 88 -21.75 -3.42 -2.69
C MET A 88 -22.31 -3.37 -1.25
N GLY A 89 -22.91 -2.26 -0.83
CA GLY A 89 -23.46 -2.11 0.51
C GLY A 89 -22.41 -1.92 1.62
N ARG A 90 -21.16 -1.61 1.27
CA ARG A 90 -20.07 -1.37 2.23
C ARG A 90 -19.77 0.11 2.38
N SER A 91 -19.21 0.50 3.52
CA SER A 91 -18.72 1.86 3.75
C SER A 91 -17.25 1.98 3.33
N PRO A 92 -16.86 3.00 2.54
CA PRO A 92 -15.44 3.23 2.21
C PRO A 92 -14.65 3.89 3.34
N ARG A 93 -15.33 4.45 4.36
CA ARG A 93 -14.68 5.22 5.44
C ARG A 93 -13.66 4.43 6.26
N PRO A 94 -13.92 3.17 6.67
CA PRO A 94 -12.95 2.39 7.43
C PRO A 94 -11.67 2.08 6.65
N ARG A 95 -11.76 1.98 5.32
CA ARG A 95 -10.66 1.59 4.41
C ARG A 95 -10.15 2.75 3.57
N ARG A 96 -10.37 3.99 4.02
CA ARG A 96 -10.07 5.18 3.20
C ARG A 96 -8.59 5.26 2.82
N MET A 97 -7.69 4.77 3.67
CA MET A 97 -6.25 4.78 3.43
C MET A 97 -5.90 3.69 2.40
N ASP A 98 -6.36 2.46 2.61
CA ASP A 98 -6.22 1.35 1.66
C ASP A 98 -6.70 1.71 0.25
N LEU A 99 -7.86 2.38 0.15
CA LEU A 99 -8.41 2.84 -1.12
C LEU A 99 -7.57 3.94 -1.78
N GLN A 100 -6.90 4.81 -1.01
CA GLN A 100 -5.99 5.81 -1.58
C GLN A 100 -4.68 5.16 -2.04
N ILE A 101 -4.18 4.16 -1.32
CA ILE A 101 -3.03 3.34 -1.74
C ILE A 101 -3.36 2.63 -3.06
N ALA A 102 -4.47 1.90 -3.13
CA ALA A 102 -4.94 1.25 -4.36
C ALA A 102 -5.15 2.23 -5.51
N ALA A 103 -5.74 3.40 -5.24
CA ALA A 103 -5.95 4.40 -6.27
C ALA A 103 -4.62 4.98 -6.79
N THR A 104 -3.61 5.11 -5.93
CA THR A 104 -2.25 5.52 -6.32
C THR A 104 -1.63 4.47 -7.25
N ALA A 105 -1.73 3.18 -6.90
CA ALA A 105 -1.28 2.07 -7.74
C ALA A 105 -1.98 2.05 -9.11
N ALA A 106 -3.31 2.08 -9.10
CA ALA A 106 -4.13 2.08 -10.31
C ALA A 106 -3.84 3.29 -11.21
N ALA A 107 -3.66 4.47 -10.63
CA ALA A 107 -3.28 5.67 -11.38
C ALA A 107 -1.92 5.54 -12.07
N ASN A 108 -1.02 4.71 -11.54
CA ASN A 108 0.32 4.48 -12.09
C ASN A 108 0.44 3.15 -12.86
N GLY A 109 -0.66 2.40 -13.01
CA GLY A 109 -0.64 1.11 -13.72
C GLY A 109 0.18 0.04 -13.01
N MET A 110 0.25 0.09 -11.67
CA MET A 110 1.01 -0.86 -10.85
C MET A 110 0.04 -1.79 -10.08
N PRO A 111 0.36 -3.08 -9.91
CA PRO A 111 -0.30 -3.92 -8.92
C PRO A 111 0.01 -3.47 -7.49
N VAL A 112 -0.89 -3.78 -6.56
CA VAL A 112 -0.69 -3.62 -5.12
C VAL A 112 -0.28 -4.96 -4.50
N LEU A 113 0.86 -5.01 -3.82
CA LEU A 113 1.26 -6.15 -3.01
C LEU A 113 0.71 -5.97 -1.59
N THR A 114 -0.05 -6.94 -1.09
CA THR A 114 -0.68 -6.86 0.23
C THR A 114 -0.83 -8.22 0.91
N SER A 115 -0.69 -8.27 2.24
CA SER A 115 -1.12 -9.43 3.04
C SER A 115 -2.60 -9.36 3.44
N ASN A 116 -3.29 -8.24 3.13
CA ASN A 116 -4.64 -7.92 3.56
C ASN A 116 -5.60 -7.83 2.36
N VAL A 117 -5.60 -8.83 1.47
CA VAL A 117 -6.41 -8.86 0.23
C VAL A 117 -7.88 -8.50 0.44
N LYS A 118 -8.45 -8.89 1.59
CA LYS A 118 -9.84 -8.56 1.98
C LYS A 118 -10.14 -7.06 1.90
N ASP A 119 -9.14 -6.20 2.09
CA ASP A 119 -9.26 -4.74 2.10
C ASP A 119 -9.54 -4.14 0.72
N PHE A 120 -9.21 -4.89 -0.32
CA PHE A 120 -9.37 -4.51 -1.73
C PHE A 120 -10.55 -5.20 -2.42
N VAL A 121 -11.37 -5.96 -1.67
CA VAL A 121 -12.53 -6.66 -2.23
C VAL A 121 -13.52 -5.67 -2.86
N GLY A 122 -13.81 -5.89 -4.14
CA GLY A 122 -14.75 -5.18 -4.99
C GLY A 122 -14.20 -3.95 -5.73
N ILE A 123 -12.89 -3.80 -5.76
CA ILE A 123 -12.19 -2.81 -6.61
C ILE A 123 -11.19 -3.47 -7.58
N GLU A 124 -11.18 -4.79 -7.68
CA GLU A 124 -10.24 -5.60 -8.48
C GLU A 124 -10.32 -5.30 -9.98
N ARG A 125 -11.43 -4.72 -10.44
CA ARG A 125 -11.59 -4.26 -11.83
C ARG A 125 -10.79 -3.00 -12.15
N LEU A 126 -10.29 -2.30 -11.14
CA LEU A 126 -9.55 -1.04 -11.27
C LEU A 126 -8.07 -1.16 -10.90
N VAL A 127 -7.70 -2.20 -10.17
CA VAL A 127 -6.32 -2.42 -9.71
C VAL A 127 -6.07 -3.92 -9.56
N GLU A 128 -4.89 -4.36 -10.00
CA GLU A 128 -4.43 -5.71 -9.71
C GLU A 128 -3.98 -5.79 -8.24
N VAL A 129 -4.46 -6.81 -7.53
CA VAL A 129 -4.12 -7.06 -6.13
C VAL A 129 -3.38 -8.36 -6.06
N VAL A 130 -2.11 -8.31 -5.68
CA VAL A 130 -1.24 -9.47 -5.58
C VAL A 130 -1.05 -9.83 -4.11
N PRO A 131 -1.53 -11.01 -3.67
CA PRO A 131 -1.32 -11.46 -2.31
C PRO A 131 0.16 -11.78 -2.06
N VAL A 132 0.67 -11.38 -0.89
CA VAL A 132 1.94 -11.89 -0.36
C VAL A 132 1.69 -12.74 0.88
N TYR A 133 2.46 -13.81 1.01
CA TYR A 133 2.35 -14.77 2.10
C TYR A 133 3.65 -14.84 2.89
N PRO A 134 3.59 -14.99 4.21
CA PRO A 134 4.79 -15.26 4.99
C PRO A 134 5.52 -16.50 4.45
N ALA A 135 6.85 -16.43 4.40
CA ALA A 135 7.71 -17.56 4.08
C ALA A 135 7.62 -18.67 5.15
#